data_AF-A0A538NDE7-F1
#
_entry.id   AF-A0A538NDE7-F1
#
_cell.length_a   1.000
_cell.length_b   1.000
_cell.length_c   1.000
_cell.angle_alpha   90.00
_cell.angle_beta   90.00
_cell.angle_gamma   90.00
#
_symmetry.space_group_name_H-M   'P 1'
#
loop_
_entity.id
_entity.type
_entity.pdbx_description
1 polymer ?
#
loop_
_entity_poly.entity_id
_entity_poly.type
_entity_poly.pdbx_seq_one_letter_code
_entity_poly.pdbx_strand_id
1 'polypeptide(L)'
;MRVTVTDHCRPLDNEVDGFILAVRALPENGWAHFHCEAGLGRTTTFMVLYDMLRNAVRVPMEDIVRRQQLLGYNYDVLRPVPATNWKAPYVEDRIAFVRAFYNYAYANPNGRPQLWSEWLRSDAN
;
A
#
# COMPACT_ATOMS: atom_id res chain seq x y z
N MET A 1 11.67 8.27 -7.43
CA MET A 1 11.33 6.86 -7.69
C MET A 1 10.18 6.83 -8.68
N ARG A 2 10.17 5.91 -9.65
CA ARG A 2 9.01 5.65 -10.50
C ARG A 2 8.48 4.25 -10.17
N VAL A 3 7.17 4.13 -9.99
CA VAL A 3 6.47 2.86 -9.80
C VAL A 3 5.58 2.64 -11.02
N THR A 4 5.69 1.50 -11.69
CA THR A 4 4.76 1.14 -12.77
C THR A 4 3.65 0.26 -12.24
N VAL A 5 2.44 0.82 -12.18
CA VAL A 5 1.23 0.10 -11.76
C VAL A 5 0.22 0.11 -12.90
N THR A 6 -0.12 -1.07 -13.40
CA THR A 6 -1.21 -1.27 -14.36
C THR A 6 -2.51 -0.72 -13.77
N ASP A 7 -3.30 -0.04 -14.59
CA ASP A 7 -4.53 0.57 -14.09
C ASP A 7 -5.46 -0.48 -13.46
N HIS A 8 -6.09 -0.09 -12.36
CA HIS A 8 -6.99 -0.89 -11.51
C HIS A 8 -6.38 -2.08 -10.77
N CYS A 9 -5.17 -2.52 -11.10
CA CYS A 9 -4.46 -3.63 -10.43
C CYS A 9 -3.72 -3.16 -9.16
N ARG A 10 -3.35 -4.13 -8.30
CA ARG A 10 -2.35 -3.90 -7.26
C ARG A 10 -0.95 -3.69 -7.90
N PRO A 11 -0.01 -3.02 -7.21
CA PRO A 11 1.39 -3.01 -7.64
C PRO A 11 1.97 -4.43 -7.63
N LEU A 12 2.86 -4.71 -8.58
CA LEU A 12 3.63 -5.96 -8.63
C LEU A 12 4.57 -6.05 -7.42
N ASP A 13 4.90 -7.26 -6.99
CA ASP A 13 5.69 -7.45 -5.76
C ASP A 13 7.09 -6.81 -5.84
N ASN A 14 7.73 -6.82 -7.01
CA ASN A 14 9.00 -6.13 -7.24
C ASN A 14 8.89 -4.61 -7.19
N GLU A 15 7.76 -4.04 -7.61
CA GLU A 15 7.47 -2.61 -7.51
C GLU A 15 7.24 -2.19 -6.05
N VAL A 16 6.63 -3.07 -5.26
CA VAL A 16 6.46 -2.89 -3.81
C VAL A 16 7.82 -2.93 -3.11
N ASP A 17 8.70 -3.86 -3.45
CA ASP A 17 10.07 -3.91 -2.93
C ASP A 17 10.85 -2.63 -3.25
N GLY A 18 10.77 -2.16 -4.50
CA GLY A 18 11.38 -0.89 -4.91
C GLY A 18 10.84 0.29 -4.09
N PHE A 19 9.54 0.29 -3.79
CA PHE A 19 8.92 1.32 -2.97
C PHE A 19 9.43 1.29 -1.53
N ILE A 20 9.50 0.10 -0.92
CA ILE A 20 10.05 -0.07 0.43
C ILE A 20 11.51 0.40 0.48
N LEU A 21 12.33 0.06 -0.51
CA LEU A 21 13.72 0.53 -0.59
C LEU A 21 13.80 2.05 -0.68
N ALA A 22 12.94 2.69 -1.46
CA ALA A 22 12.86 4.14 -1.53
C ALA A 22 12.46 4.76 -0.18
N VAL A 23 11.49 4.16 0.53
CA VAL A 23 11.08 4.61 1.87
C VAL A 23 12.19 4.45 2.90
N ARG A 24 12.93 3.33 2.86
CA ARG A 24 14.09 3.07 3.73
C ARG A 24 15.21 4.09 3.52
N ALA A 25 15.36 4.60 2.30
CA ALA A 25 16.40 5.56 1.92
C ALA A 25 16.01 7.02 2.20
N LEU A 26 14.77 7.31 2.60
CA LEU A 26 14.37 8.66 2.97
C LEU A 26 15.15 9.12 4.21
N PRO A 27 15.73 10.34 4.20
CA PRO A 27 16.35 10.91 5.39
C PRO A 27 15.28 11.15 6.47
N GLU A 28 15.72 11.34 7.72
CA GLU A 28 14.83 11.51 8.88
C GLU A 28 13.77 12.60 8.68
N ASN A 29 14.13 13.70 7.99
CA ASN A 29 13.23 14.82 7.65
C ASN A 29 12.81 14.82 6.17
N GLY A 30 12.90 13.67 5.50
CA GLY A 30 12.54 13.53 4.09
C GLY A 30 11.02 13.58 3.87
N TRP A 31 10.60 14.29 2.83
CA TRP A 31 9.20 14.36 2.42
C TRP A 31 8.92 13.45 1.21
N ALA A 32 7.89 12.62 1.32
CA ALA A 32 7.41 11.79 0.20
C ALA A 32 6.19 12.45 -0.46
N HIS A 33 6.31 12.84 -1.73
CA HIS A 33 5.20 13.33 -2.53
C HIS A 33 4.73 12.23 -3.51
N PHE A 34 3.45 11.89 -3.44
CA PHE A 34 2.83 10.85 -4.27
C PHE A 34 1.91 11.49 -5.31
N HIS A 35 2.01 11.04 -6.56
CA HIS A 35 1.09 11.46 -7.61
C HIS A 35 0.76 10.31 -8.57
N CYS A 36 -0.39 10.40 -9.20
CA CYS A 36 -0.79 9.60 -10.37
C CYS A 36 -1.65 10.50 -11.28
N GLU A 37 -2.13 10.00 -12.40
CA GLU A 37 -2.89 10.80 -13.38
C GLU A 37 -4.02 11.62 -12.73
N ALA A 38 -4.88 10.97 -11.94
CA ALA A 38 -6.03 11.59 -11.32
C ALA A 38 -5.83 11.98 -9.85
N GLY A 39 -4.67 11.65 -9.25
CA GLY A 39 -4.44 11.89 -7.82
C GLY A 39 -5.32 11.07 -6.85
N LEU A 40 -6.09 10.09 -7.35
CA LEU A 40 -7.04 9.29 -6.56
C LEU A 40 -6.45 7.91 -6.25
N GLY A 41 -6.90 6.85 -6.94
CA GLY A 41 -6.71 5.47 -6.47
C GLY A 41 -5.27 5.04 -6.19
N ARG A 42 -4.35 5.19 -7.16
CA ARG A 42 -2.93 4.83 -6.96
C ARG A 42 -2.26 5.72 -5.92
N THR A 43 -2.53 7.02 -5.95
CA THR A 43 -1.98 7.98 -4.98
C THR A 43 -2.38 7.59 -3.56
N THR A 44 -3.68 7.45 -3.29
CA THR A 44 -4.18 7.07 -1.97
C THR A 44 -3.68 5.70 -1.53
N THR A 45 -3.56 4.75 -2.46
CA THR A 45 -2.98 3.43 -2.14
C THR A 45 -1.56 3.57 -1.62
N PHE A 46 -0.67 4.28 -2.32
CA PHE A 46 0.72 4.45 -1.85
C PHE A 46 0.84 5.31 -0.58
N MET A 47 -0.07 6.26 -0.36
CA MET A 47 -0.16 6.98 0.91
C MET A 47 -0.52 6.03 2.07
N VAL A 48 -1.47 5.11 1.86
CA VAL A 48 -1.81 4.06 2.85
C VAL A 48 -0.62 3.14 3.11
N LEU A 49 0.06 2.63 2.08
CA LEU A 49 1.22 1.76 2.25
C LEU A 49 2.36 2.47 3.00
N TYR A 50 2.65 3.72 2.64
CA TYR A 50 3.65 4.53 3.35
C TYR A 50 3.30 4.67 4.83
N ASP A 51 2.04 4.97 5.11
CA ASP A 51 1.56 5.16 6.46
C ASP A 51 1.64 3.88 7.30
N MET A 52 1.28 2.73 6.71
CA MET A 52 1.46 1.41 7.33
C MET A 52 2.92 1.15 7.68
N LEU A 53 3.86 1.40 6.77
CA LEU A 53 5.29 1.21 7.04
C LEU A 53 5.78 2.04 8.24
N ARG A 54 5.20 3.21 8.47
CA ARG A 54 5.58 4.10 9.58
C ARG A 54 4.84 3.81 10.88
N ASN A 55 3.60 3.32 10.81
CA ASN A 55 2.67 3.39 11.94
C ASN A 55 1.92 2.09 12.26
N ALA A 56 2.03 1.02 11.47
CA ALA A 56 1.23 -0.20 11.67
C ALA A 56 1.39 -0.82 13.06
N VAL A 57 2.59 -0.74 13.67
CA VAL A 57 2.84 -1.27 15.03
C VAL A 57 2.02 -0.55 16.11
N ARG A 58 1.52 0.66 15.84
CA ARG A 58 0.87 1.53 16.83
C ARG A 58 -0.56 1.95 16.46
N VAL A 59 -0.94 1.81 15.20
CA VAL A 59 -2.21 2.32 14.68
C VAL A 59 -2.93 1.20 13.93
N PRO A 60 -4.19 0.89 14.28
CA PRO A 60 -4.99 -0.12 13.59
C PRO A 60 -5.13 0.17 12.09
N MET A 61 -5.30 -0.89 11.29
CA MET A 61 -5.44 -0.79 9.84
C MET A 61 -6.61 0.12 9.45
N GLU A 62 -7.74 -0.02 10.15
CA GLU A 62 -8.97 0.73 9.90
C GLU A 62 -8.74 2.23 10.06
N ASP A 63 -7.99 2.63 11.09
CA ASP A 63 -7.68 4.04 11.35
C ASP A 63 -6.72 4.62 10.31
N ILE A 64 -5.71 3.84 9.89
CA ILE A 64 -4.80 4.22 8.80
C ILE A 64 -5.58 4.42 7.49
N VAL A 65 -6.40 3.45 7.11
CA VAL A 65 -7.21 3.54 5.89
C VAL A 65 -8.18 4.71 5.99
N ARG A 66 -8.85 4.88 7.12
CA ARG A 66 -9.83 5.95 7.32
C ARG A 66 -9.21 7.34 7.21
N ARG A 67 -8.07 7.59 7.84
CA ARG A 67 -7.42 8.91 7.75
C ARG A 67 -6.92 9.21 6.34
N GLN A 68 -6.40 8.21 5.63
CA GLN A 68 -5.96 8.40 4.24
C GLN A 68 -7.14 8.58 3.28
N GLN A 69 -8.29 7.93 3.54
CA GLN A 69 -9.53 8.20 2.81
C GLN A 69 -9.96 9.66 2.99
N LEU A 70 -9.95 10.18 4.22
CA LEU A 70 -10.31 11.57 4.51
C LEU A 70 -9.39 12.57 3.80
N LEU A 71 -8.09 12.28 3.72
CA LEU A 71 -7.10 13.11 3.04
C LEU A 71 -7.12 12.94 1.51
N GLY A 72 -7.49 11.76 1.01
CA GLY A 72 -7.44 11.36 -0.39
C GLY A 72 -8.76 11.52 -1.13
N TYR A 73 -9.44 12.66 -0.95
CA TYR A 73 -10.72 12.97 -1.61
C TYR A 73 -11.80 11.90 -1.40
N ASN A 74 -11.86 11.33 -0.20
CA ASN A 74 -12.81 10.28 0.19
C ASN A 74 -12.66 8.96 -0.58
N TYR A 75 -11.50 8.72 -1.23
CA TYR A 75 -11.20 7.46 -1.88
C TYR A 75 -10.89 6.37 -0.86
N ASP A 76 -11.75 5.35 -0.80
CA ASP A 76 -11.58 4.20 0.10
C ASP A 76 -10.88 3.05 -0.63
N VAL A 77 -9.65 2.74 -0.22
CA VAL A 77 -8.85 1.66 -0.80
C VAL A 77 -9.40 0.27 -0.48
N LEU A 78 -10.25 0.14 0.55
CA LEU A 78 -10.87 -1.10 0.98
C LEU A 78 -12.31 -1.28 0.50
N ARG A 79 -12.86 -0.32 -0.25
CA ARG A 79 -14.26 -0.38 -0.72
C ARG A 79 -14.43 -1.42 -1.83
N PRO A 80 -15.25 -2.47 -1.63
CA PRO A 80 -15.57 -3.40 -2.70
C PRO A 80 -16.48 -2.75 -3.75
N VAL A 81 -16.49 -3.33 -4.94
CA VAL A 81 -17.43 -2.98 -6.02
C VAL A 81 -18.37 -4.16 -6.27
N PRO A 82 -19.57 -3.94 -6.86
CA PRO A 82 -20.48 -5.03 -7.18
C PRO A 82 -19.81 -6.09 -8.06
N ALA A 83 -20.13 -7.37 -7.84
CA ALA A 83 -19.58 -8.48 -8.64
C ALA A 83 -19.94 -8.40 -10.14
N THR A 84 -20.98 -7.65 -10.50
CA THR A 84 -21.35 -7.34 -11.89
C THR A 84 -20.41 -6.34 -12.57
N ASN A 85 -19.56 -5.65 -11.81
CA ASN A 85 -18.56 -4.74 -12.32
C ASN A 85 -17.35 -5.55 -12.81
N TRP A 86 -16.94 -5.35 -14.06
CA TRP A 86 -15.76 -6.02 -14.62
C TRP A 86 -14.46 -5.75 -13.83
N LYS A 87 -14.41 -4.67 -13.04
CA LYS A 87 -13.27 -4.34 -12.17
C LYS A 87 -13.24 -5.14 -10.88
N ALA A 88 -14.30 -5.88 -10.53
CA ALA A 88 -14.43 -6.56 -9.24
C ALA A 88 -13.22 -7.45 -8.89
N PRO A 89 -12.72 -8.32 -9.78
CA PRO A 89 -11.56 -9.16 -9.46
C PRO A 89 -10.30 -8.36 -9.11
N TYR A 90 -10.06 -7.24 -9.81
CA TYR A 90 -8.91 -6.37 -9.56
C TYR A 90 -9.06 -5.56 -8.27
N VAL A 91 -10.28 -5.15 -7.94
CA VAL A 91 -10.58 -4.48 -6.67
C VAL A 91 -10.39 -5.44 -5.51
N GLU A 92 -10.90 -6.67 -5.61
CA GLU A 92 -10.73 -7.72 -4.61
C GLU A 92 -9.25 -8.06 -4.37
N ASP A 93 -8.47 -8.23 -5.45
CA ASP A 93 -7.03 -8.47 -5.36
C ASP A 93 -6.29 -7.30 -4.68
N ARG A 94 -6.65 -6.04 -5.02
CA ARG A 94 -6.08 -4.87 -4.34
C ARG A 94 -6.45 -4.81 -2.86
N ILE A 95 -7.68 -5.13 -2.48
CA ILE A 95 -8.13 -5.16 -1.09
C ILE A 95 -7.36 -6.23 -0.31
N ALA A 96 -7.22 -7.43 -0.88
CA ALA A 96 -6.45 -8.52 -0.28
C ALA A 96 -4.99 -8.10 -0.09
N PHE A 97 -4.39 -7.46 -1.09
CA PHE A 97 -3.04 -6.92 -1.02
C PHE A 97 -2.88 -5.87 0.10
N VAL A 98 -3.76 -4.87 0.21
CA VAL A 98 -3.66 -3.84 1.25
C VAL A 98 -3.73 -4.45 2.65
N ARG A 99 -4.61 -5.45 2.85
CA ARG A 99 -4.71 -6.18 4.12
C ARG A 99 -3.44 -6.97 4.44
N ALA A 100 -2.91 -7.70 3.47
CA ALA A 100 -1.68 -8.46 3.64
C ALA A 100 -0.47 -7.53 3.89
N PHE A 101 -0.43 -6.39 3.21
CA PHE A 101 0.63 -5.40 3.40
C PHE A 101 0.62 -4.78 4.80
N TYR A 102 -0.56 -4.59 5.43
CA TYR A 102 -0.63 -4.18 6.82
C TYR A 102 0.07 -5.18 7.75
N ASN A 103 -0.19 -6.49 7.58
CA ASN A 103 0.45 -7.55 8.37
C ASN A 103 1.97 -7.55 8.15
N TYR A 104 2.41 -7.42 6.90
CA TYR A 104 3.82 -7.26 6.56
C TYR A 104 4.43 -6.06 7.29
N ALA A 105 3.81 -4.87 7.22
CA ALA A 105 4.34 -3.65 7.81
C ALA A 105 4.33 -3.69 9.35
N TYR A 106 3.38 -4.40 9.95
CA TYR A 106 3.35 -4.68 11.39
C TYR A 106 4.53 -5.56 11.81
N ALA A 107 4.79 -6.64 11.08
CA ALA A 107 5.93 -7.54 11.33
C ALA A 107 7.29 -6.93 10.93
N ASN A 108 7.29 -6.02 9.95
CA ASN A 108 8.46 -5.38 9.38
C ASN A 108 8.37 -3.85 9.45
N PRO A 109 8.44 -3.23 10.64
CA PRO A 109 8.32 -1.78 10.79
C PRO A 109 9.39 -1.04 9.98
N ASN A 110 9.00 0.08 9.35
CA ASN A 110 9.81 0.80 8.36
C ASN A 110 10.27 -0.09 7.19
N GLY A 111 9.52 -1.15 6.93
CA GLY A 111 9.80 -2.16 5.93
C GLY A 111 11.07 -2.94 6.23
N ARG A 112 11.44 -3.19 7.50
CA ARG A 112 12.63 -3.94 7.95
C ARG A 112 12.22 -5.03 8.96
N PRO A 113 12.90 -6.20 9.01
CA PRO A 113 14.14 -6.52 8.30
C PRO A 113 13.95 -6.96 6.84
N GLN A 114 12.82 -7.58 6.50
CA GLN A 114 12.59 -8.16 5.18
C GLN A 114 11.94 -7.16 4.22
N LEU A 115 12.21 -7.33 2.93
CA LEU A 115 11.38 -6.77 1.86
C LEU A 115 10.06 -7.54 1.73
N TRP A 116 9.12 -7.01 0.96
CA TRP A 116 7.79 -7.59 0.80
C TRP A 116 7.87 -8.96 0.13
N SER A 117 8.60 -9.10 -0.99
CA SER A 117 8.72 -10.39 -1.68
C SER A 117 9.46 -11.45 -0.85
N GLU A 118 10.38 -11.02 0.02
CA GLU A 118 11.08 -11.90 0.96
C GLU A 118 10.13 -12.42 2.04
N TRP A 119 9.31 -11.53 2.60
CA TRP A 119 8.32 -11.87 3.62
C TRP A 119 7.27 -12.86 3.09
N LEU A 120 6.77 -12.63 1.87
CA LEU A 120 5.84 -13.56 1.21
C LEU A 120 6.43 -14.97 1.05
N ARG A 121 7.74 -15.09 0.75
CA ARG A 121 8.40 -16.40 0.63
C ARG A 121 8.60 -17.07 1.99
N SER A 122 8.78 -16.31 3.06
CA SER A 122 8.93 -16.89 4.41
C SER A 122 7.61 -17.33 5.04
N ASP A 123 6.50 -16.66 4.72
CA ASP A 123 5.17 -17.00 5.25
C ASP A 123 4.51 -18.18 4.50
N ALA A 124 5.01 -18.50 3.29
CA ALA A 124 4.57 -19.65 2.49
C ALA A 124 5.18 -21.00 2.94
N ASN A 125 6.05 -20.99 3.96
CA ASN A 125 6.67 -22.18 4.58
C ASN A 125 6.10 -22.42 5.98
#